data_AF-A0AA87DS57-F1
#
_entry.id   AF-A0AA87DS57-F1
#
_cell.length_a   1.000
_cell.length_b   1.000
_cell.length_c   1.000
_cell.angle_alpha   90.00
_cell.angle_beta   90.00
_cell.angle_gamma   90.00
#
_symmetry.space_group_name_H-M   'P 1'
#
loop_
_entity.id
_entity.type
_entity.pdbx_description
1 polymer ?
#
loop_
_entity_poly.entity_id
_entity_poly.type
_entity_poly.pdbx_seq_one_letter_code
_entity_poly.pdbx_strand_id
1 'polypeptide(L)'
;MSRIRNILLTSLVCIFTLTFLVANKSFAVENTGSQGEYKYEIYDNGSTLEGGSHKLEIAELGGTGRVYQGYCFQLTKHFPPTKLSSKKLYKKLQSSDEETLKQYASKYEHNKPELTNLRKQIAKVVTEGYPINKNGYLNELSEQEKIEVTQDAVWYFTEATAPVDKNYSGKNAIAMKTAYLKLIDNKDLDKYTNTKFNIFVPQDESYQAVISVEPVVENIPATPLKPILKKILVQRKFG
;
A
#
# COMPACT_ATOMS: atom_id res chain seq x y z
N MET A 1 37.87 -67.25 -21.87
CA MET A 1 36.98 -66.81 -20.77
C MET A 1 37.31 -65.40 -20.20
N SER A 2 38.47 -64.80 -20.48
CA SER A 2 38.87 -63.50 -19.91
C SER A 2 38.22 -62.26 -20.59
N ARG A 3 38.01 -62.27 -21.91
CA ARG A 3 37.49 -61.09 -22.65
C ARG A 3 36.02 -60.74 -22.35
N ILE A 4 35.18 -61.72 -22.03
CA ILE A 4 33.74 -61.50 -21.78
C ILE A 4 33.49 -60.91 -20.38
N ARG A 5 34.36 -61.21 -19.41
CA ARG A 5 34.28 -60.66 -18.04
C ARG A 5 34.60 -59.16 -17.98
N ASN A 6 35.54 -58.69 -18.80
CA ASN A 6 35.88 -57.26 -18.83
C ASN A 6 34.78 -56.39 -19.46
N ILE A 7 34.06 -56.90 -20.46
CA ILE A 7 32.97 -56.15 -21.12
C ILE A 7 31.77 -55.98 -20.19
N LEU A 8 31.44 -57.00 -19.39
CA LEU A 8 30.36 -56.90 -18.39
C LEU A 8 30.70 -55.92 -17.26
N LEU A 9 31.94 -55.90 -16.76
CA LEU A 9 32.35 -54.95 -15.72
C LEU A 9 32.38 -53.50 -16.23
N THR A 10 32.83 -53.25 -17.47
CA THR A 10 32.85 -51.88 -18.03
C THR A 10 31.45 -51.37 -18.35
N SER A 11 30.52 -52.24 -18.76
CA SER A 11 29.13 -51.88 -19.04
C SER A 11 28.36 -51.52 -17.76
N LEU A 12 28.56 -52.29 -16.67
CA LEU A 12 27.87 -52.05 -15.40
C LEU A 12 28.34 -50.76 -14.69
N VAL A 13 29.63 -50.41 -14.82
CA VAL A 13 30.19 -49.16 -14.28
C VAL A 13 29.67 -47.94 -15.05
N CYS A 14 29.50 -48.03 -16.37
CA CYS A 14 28.95 -46.92 -17.17
C CYS A 14 27.48 -46.64 -16.82
N ILE A 15 26.68 -47.68 -16.57
CA ILE A 15 25.27 -47.52 -16.20
C ILE A 15 25.13 -46.89 -14.80
N PHE A 16 25.99 -47.26 -13.84
CA PHE A 16 26.00 -46.63 -12.50
C PHE A 16 26.48 -45.17 -12.52
N THR A 17 27.43 -44.80 -13.39
CA THR A 17 27.84 -43.39 -13.53
C THR A 17 26.79 -42.55 -14.26
N LEU A 18 26.03 -43.14 -15.21
CA LEU A 18 24.99 -42.40 -15.92
C LEU A 18 23.75 -42.17 -15.05
N THR A 19 23.38 -43.11 -14.16
CA THR A 19 22.27 -42.91 -13.21
C THR A 19 22.61 -41.91 -12.11
N PHE A 20 23.86 -41.84 -11.66
CA PHE A 20 24.29 -40.83 -10.68
C PHE A 20 24.42 -39.41 -11.25
N LEU A 21 24.66 -39.25 -12.56
CA LEU A 21 24.62 -37.93 -13.22
C LEU A 21 23.20 -37.42 -13.48
N VAL A 22 22.20 -38.31 -13.57
CA VAL A 22 20.79 -37.90 -13.77
C VAL A 22 20.08 -37.63 -12.43
N ALA A 23 20.55 -38.22 -11.32
CA ALA A 23 19.95 -38.03 -9.99
C ALA A 23 20.42 -36.76 -9.24
N ASN A 24 21.51 -36.12 -9.67
CA ASN A 24 22.02 -34.87 -9.08
C ASN A 24 21.86 -33.65 -10.00
N LYS A 25 20.86 -33.66 -10.89
CA LYS A 25 20.17 -32.41 -11.16
C LYS A 25 19.33 -32.13 -9.91
N SER A 26 19.96 -31.52 -8.90
CA SER A 26 19.22 -30.58 -8.08
C SER A 26 18.48 -29.69 -9.06
N PHE A 27 17.18 -29.91 -9.19
CA PHE A 27 16.29 -28.82 -9.48
C PHE A 27 16.52 -27.84 -8.33
N ALA A 28 17.52 -26.99 -8.48
CA ALA A 28 17.29 -25.60 -8.18
C ALA A 28 16.08 -25.26 -9.04
N VAL A 29 14.91 -25.40 -8.43
CA VAL A 29 13.76 -24.59 -8.80
C VAL A 29 14.27 -23.18 -8.59
N GLU A 30 14.94 -22.66 -9.61
CA GLU A 30 14.95 -21.24 -9.83
C GLU A 30 13.48 -20.88 -9.89
N ASN A 31 12.99 -20.32 -8.78
CA ASN A 31 11.68 -19.71 -8.64
C ASN A 31 11.63 -18.46 -9.53
N THR A 32 11.80 -18.64 -10.83
CA THR A 32 11.72 -17.60 -11.87
C THR A 32 10.27 -17.33 -12.26
N GLY A 33 9.32 -18.12 -11.74
CA GLY A 33 7.88 -17.88 -11.87
C GLY A 33 7.30 -16.78 -10.97
N SER A 34 8.07 -16.23 -10.01
CA SER A 34 7.53 -15.29 -9.00
C SER A 34 8.23 -13.92 -8.95
N GLN A 35 9.48 -13.76 -9.38
CA GLN A 35 10.18 -12.47 -9.24
C GLN A 35 9.78 -11.43 -10.30
N GLY A 36 9.25 -11.84 -11.46
CA GLY A 36 8.97 -10.93 -12.58
C GLY A 36 7.73 -10.03 -12.40
N GLU A 37 6.76 -10.43 -11.57
CA GLU A 37 5.52 -9.67 -11.35
C GLU A 37 5.60 -8.71 -10.15
N TYR A 38 6.42 -9.04 -9.15
CA TYR A 38 6.52 -8.30 -7.89
C TYR A 38 7.56 -7.19 -8.00
N LYS A 39 7.22 -6.16 -8.76
CA LYS A 39 8.10 -5.03 -9.09
C LYS A 39 8.01 -3.86 -8.14
N TYR A 40 7.25 -3.96 -7.05
CA TYR A 40 7.02 -2.84 -6.14
C TYR A 40 7.50 -3.19 -4.74
N GLU A 41 8.12 -2.22 -4.07
CA GLU A 41 8.35 -2.21 -2.64
C GLU A 41 7.31 -1.29 -2.00
N ILE A 42 6.65 -1.76 -0.95
CA ILE A 42 5.77 -0.93 -0.13
C ILE A 42 6.29 -0.98 1.29
N TYR A 43 6.47 0.20 1.88
CA TYR A 43 7.02 0.35 3.21
C TYR A 43 6.36 1.50 3.95
N ASP A 44 6.42 1.42 5.27
CA ASP A 44 6.02 2.51 6.15
C ASP A 44 7.21 3.48 6.34
N ASN A 45 7.03 4.70 5.84
CA ASN A 45 7.94 5.84 5.99
C ASN A 45 7.47 6.79 7.11
N GLY A 46 6.67 6.29 8.05
CA GLY A 46 6.09 7.04 9.15
C GLY A 46 7.08 7.74 10.08
N SER A 47 8.33 7.27 10.14
CA SER A 47 9.44 7.95 10.83
C SER A 47 9.72 9.37 10.33
N THR A 48 9.20 9.74 9.15
CA THR A 48 9.31 11.10 8.62
C THR A 48 8.22 12.05 9.13
N LEU A 49 7.22 11.52 9.84
CA LEU A 49 6.13 12.28 10.44
C LEU A 49 6.36 12.47 11.95
N GLU A 50 5.81 13.54 12.50
CA GLU A 50 5.76 13.72 13.95
C GLU A 50 4.94 12.60 14.62
N GLY A 51 5.33 12.18 15.82
CA GLY A 51 4.57 11.21 16.62
C GLY A 51 4.58 9.75 16.14
N GLY A 52 5.37 9.39 15.11
CA GLY A 52 5.53 7.99 14.67
C GLY A 52 4.30 7.40 13.97
N SER A 53 3.52 8.24 13.29
CA SER A 53 2.34 7.82 12.53
C SER A 53 2.71 7.15 11.22
N HIS A 54 1.81 6.30 10.68
CA HIS A 54 2.06 5.58 9.44
C HIS A 54 2.04 6.50 8.20
N LYS A 55 2.99 6.28 7.28
CA LYS A 55 3.03 6.87 5.94
C LYS A 55 3.47 5.82 4.94
N LEU A 56 2.52 5.16 4.32
CA LEU A 56 2.85 4.12 3.34
C LEU A 56 3.31 4.73 2.03
N GLU A 57 4.46 4.28 1.57
CA GLU A 57 5.09 4.69 0.34
C GLU A 57 5.28 3.47 -0.56
N ILE A 58 4.93 3.63 -1.84
CA ILE A 58 5.05 2.60 -2.87
C ILE A 58 6.17 3.04 -3.81
N ALA A 59 7.16 2.18 -4.04
CA ALA A 59 8.26 2.45 -4.97
C ALA A 59 8.39 1.29 -5.97
N GLU A 60 8.62 1.61 -7.24
CA GLU A 60 8.93 0.60 -8.25
C GLU A 60 10.43 0.25 -8.23
N LEU A 61 10.73 -1.05 -8.19
CA LEU A 61 12.08 -1.60 -8.24
C LEU A 61 12.77 -1.23 -9.55
N GLY A 62 13.94 -0.58 -9.45
CA GLY A 62 14.67 -0.12 -10.63
C GLY A 62 13.96 0.98 -11.43
N GLY A 63 12.87 1.54 -10.89
CA GLY A 63 12.15 2.67 -11.48
C GLY A 63 12.92 3.98 -11.32
N THR A 64 12.30 5.08 -11.75
CA THR A 64 12.90 6.43 -11.76
C THR A 64 13.05 7.09 -10.38
N GLY A 65 12.90 6.33 -9.29
CA GLY A 65 12.87 6.84 -7.92
C GLY A 65 11.54 7.49 -7.51
N ARG A 66 10.50 7.39 -8.35
CA ARG A 66 9.15 7.87 -8.02
C ARG A 66 8.54 7.06 -6.88
N VAL A 67 7.89 7.78 -5.96
CA VAL A 67 7.20 7.22 -4.80
C VAL A 67 5.74 7.66 -4.81
N TYR A 68 4.83 6.72 -4.55
CA TYR A 68 3.39 6.96 -4.48
C TYR A 68 2.90 6.85 -3.04
N GLN A 69 1.95 7.71 -2.63
CA GLN A 69 1.24 7.52 -1.37
C GLN A 69 0.37 6.27 -1.46
N GLY A 70 0.53 5.38 -0.48
CA GLY A 70 -0.27 4.18 -0.32
C GLY A 70 -1.27 4.28 0.84
N TYR A 71 -2.33 3.49 0.77
CA TYR A 71 -3.25 3.24 1.87
C TYR A 71 -3.52 1.75 2.02
N CYS A 72 -3.39 1.26 3.24
CA CYS A 72 -3.70 -0.10 3.64
C CYS A 72 -5.18 -0.43 3.36
N PHE A 73 -5.44 -1.62 2.83
CA PHE A 73 -6.79 -2.03 2.43
C PHE A 73 -7.45 -2.98 3.44
N GLN A 74 -6.69 -3.57 4.39
CA GLN A 74 -7.12 -4.69 5.24
C GLN A 74 -6.67 -4.53 6.70
N LEU A 75 -7.47 -3.93 7.58
CA LEU A 75 -7.11 -3.67 8.98
C LEU A 75 -6.63 -4.92 9.76
N THR A 76 -7.10 -6.12 9.41
CA THR A 76 -6.78 -7.38 10.11
C THR A 76 -5.41 -8.00 9.78
N LYS A 77 -4.70 -7.54 8.74
CA LYS A 77 -3.39 -8.10 8.35
C LYS A 77 -2.22 -7.20 8.81
N HIS A 78 -0.99 -7.72 8.73
CA HIS A 78 0.20 -6.95 9.10
C HIS A 78 0.40 -5.73 8.18
N PHE A 79 0.71 -4.58 8.77
CA PHE A 79 1.12 -3.39 8.01
C PHE A 79 2.39 -3.68 7.19
N PRO A 80 2.54 -3.04 6.02
CA PRO A 80 3.83 -2.99 5.33
C PRO A 80 4.91 -2.55 6.33
N PRO A 81 6.09 -3.17 6.29
CA PRO A 81 7.07 -2.98 7.35
C PRO A 81 7.79 -1.64 7.16
N THR A 82 8.50 -1.16 8.18
CA THR A 82 9.17 0.14 8.11
C THR A 82 10.28 0.15 7.05
N LYS A 83 10.58 1.32 6.48
CA LYS A 83 11.57 1.48 5.39
C LYS A 83 12.95 0.84 5.65
N LEU A 84 13.38 0.78 6.91
CA LEU A 84 14.68 0.24 7.33
C LEU A 84 14.67 -1.28 7.58
N SER A 85 13.51 -1.92 7.52
CA SER A 85 13.34 -3.34 7.79
C SER A 85 13.43 -4.20 6.51
N SER A 86 13.28 -5.52 6.65
CA SER A 86 13.25 -6.44 5.52
C SER A 86 12.17 -6.05 4.51
N LYS A 87 12.61 -5.74 3.29
CA LYS A 87 11.75 -5.30 2.18
C LYS A 87 10.69 -6.34 1.87
N LYS A 88 9.45 -5.87 1.67
CA LYS A 88 8.32 -6.70 1.21
C LYS A 88 7.95 -6.30 -0.21
N LEU A 89 7.85 -7.30 -1.06
CA LEU A 89 7.57 -7.13 -2.48
C LEU A 89 6.08 -7.23 -2.75
N TYR A 90 5.63 -6.43 -3.71
CA TYR A 90 4.25 -6.29 -4.12
C TYR A 90 4.14 -6.32 -5.64
N LYS A 91 3.00 -6.80 -6.13
CA LYS A 91 2.61 -6.70 -7.53
C LYS A 91 1.39 -5.80 -7.69
N LYS A 92 1.40 -4.96 -8.71
CA LYS A 92 0.24 -4.16 -9.15
C LYS A 92 -0.73 -5.08 -9.89
N LEU A 93 -2.00 -5.09 -9.49
CA LEU A 93 -3.03 -5.81 -10.24
C LEU A 93 -3.41 -5.05 -11.52
N GLN A 94 -3.86 -5.79 -12.54
CA GLN A 94 -4.23 -5.25 -13.84
C GLN A 94 -5.49 -4.38 -13.80
N SER A 95 -6.43 -4.71 -12.92
CA SER A 95 -7.64 -3.93 -12.68
C SER A 95 -7.79 -3.61 -11.19
N SER A 96 -8.54 -2.57 -10.93
CA SER A 96 -9.09 -2.26 -9.60
C SER A 96 -10.60 -2.14 -9.77
N ASP A 97 -11.19 -3.14 -10.41
CA ASP A 97 -12.64 -3.23 -10.58
C ASP A 97 -13.34 -3.65 -9.27
N GLU A 98 -14.66 -3.56 -9.26
CA GLU A 98 -15.48 -3.84 -8.08
C GLU A 98 -15.20 -5.25 -7.52
N GLU A 99 -15.13 -6.26 -8.38
CA GLU A 99 -14.98 -7.66 -7.98
C GLU A 99 -13.59 -7.93 -7.38
N THR A 100 -12.55 -7.42 -8.04
CA THR A 100 -11.17 -7.51 -7.56
C THR A 100 -11.02 -6.87 -6.19
N LEU A 101 -11.61 -5.69 -5.97
CA LEU A 101 -11.53 -5.00 -4.68
C LEU A 101 -12.26 -5.75 -3.56
N LYS A 102 -13.42 -6.34 -3.86
CA LYS A 102 -14.20 -7.10 -2.87
C LYS A 102 -13.44 -8.30 -2.30
N GLN A 103 -12.56 -8.92 -3.08
CA GLN A 103 -11.71 -10.03 -2.62
C GLN A 103 -10.76 -9.64 -1.48
N TYR A 104 -10.46 -8.35 -1.33
CA TYR A 104 -9.56 -7.83 -0.30
C TYR A 104 -10.30 -7.02 0.77
N ALA A 105 -11.63 -6.95 0.74
CA ALA A 105 -12.43 -6.16 1.69
C ALA A 105 -13.28 -7.10 2.57
N SER A 106 -12.92 -7.25 3.84
CA SER A 106 -13.61 -8.16 4.77
C SER A 106 -15.10 -7.85 4.93
N LYS A 107 -15.50 -6.59 4.74
CA LYS A 107 -16.90 -6.15 4.77
C LYS A 107 -17.79 -6.89 3.76
N TYR A 108 -17.19 -7.46 2.71
CA TYR A 108 -17.88 -8.10 1.59
C TYR A 108 -17.81 -9.63 1.60
N GLU A 109 -17.21 -10.26 2.62
CA GLU A 109 -17.01 -11.72 2.70
C GLU A 109 -18.30 -12.58 2.64
N HIS A 110 -19.48 -11.97 2.60
CA HIS A 110 -20.76 -12.66 2.74
C HIS A 110 -21.88 -12.15 1.81
N ASN A 111 -21.59 -11.77 0.56
CA ASN A 111 -22.60 -11.44 -0.46
C ASN A 111 -23.73 -10.51 0.06
N LYS A 112 -23.38 -9.45 0.80
CA LYS A 112 -24.36 -8.47 1.28
C LYS A 112 -24.66 -7.46 0.18
N PRO A 113 -25.86 -7.48 -0.44
CA PRO A 113 -26.19 -6.66 -1.61
C PRO A 113 -26.32 -5.15 -1.30
N GLU A 114 -26.36 -4.78 -0.02
CA GLU A 114 -26.36 -3.39 0.46
C GLU A 114 -24.97 -2.73 0.41
N LEU A 115 -23.92 -3.52 0.18
CA LEU A 115 -22.57 -3.05 -0.08
C LEU A 115 -22.34 -3.06 -1.59
N THR A 116 -22.74 -1.97 -2.23
CA THR A 116 -22.52 -1.76 -3.67
C THR A 116 -21.67 -0.51 -3.86
N ASN A 117 -20.86 -0.50 -4.92
CA ASN A 117 -20.04 0.64 -5.34
C ASN A 117 -18.74 0.84 -4.54
N LEU A 118 -18.14 -0.22 -4.01
CA LEU A 118 -16.82 -0.14 -3.34
C LEU A 118 -15.82 0.63 -4.19
N ARG A 119 -15.80 0.36 -5.50
CA ARG A 119 -14.93 1.04 -6.44
C ARG A 119 -15.16 2.54 -6.48
N LYS A 120 -16.42 3.00 -6.52
CA LYS A 120 -16.72 4.44 -6.54
C LYS A 120 -16.46 5.09 -5.17
N GLN A 121 -16.69 4.36 -4.09
CA GLN A 121 -16.40 4.81 -2.73
C GLN A 121 -14.90 5.03 -2.54
N ILE A 122 -14.07 4.05 -2.87
CA ILE A 122 -12.61 4.18 -2.82
C ILE A 122 -12.12 5.27 -3.77
N ALA A 123 -12.69 5.37 -4.97
CA ALA A 123 -12.39 6.45 -5.91
C ALA A 123 -12.65 7.84 -5.32
N LYS A 124 -13.77 8.01 -4.62
CA LYS A 124 -14.08 9.24 -3.89
C LYS A 124 -13.04 9.49 -2.80
N VAL A 125 -12.71 8.50 -1.98
CA VAL A 125 -11.71 8.65 -0.90
C VAL A 125 -10.35 9.07 -1.46
N VAL A 126 -9.85 8.45 -2.53
CA VAL A 126 -8.53 8.83 -3.10
C VAL A 126 -8.55 10.18 -3.81
N THR A 127 -9.70 10.62 -4.32
CA THR A 127 -9.86 11.94 -4.98
C THR A 127 -9.99 13.08 -3.96
N GLU A 128 -10.79 12.86 -2.93
CA GLU A 128 -11.14 13.87 -1.92
C GLU A 128 -10.22 13.83 -0.69
N GLY A 129 -9.54 12.70 -0.48
CA GLY A 129 -8.56 12.48 0.58
C GLY A 129 -7.15 12.91 0.16
N TYR A 130 -6.16 12.59 0.99
CA TYR A 130 -4.77 12.93 0.75
C TYR A 130 -4.14 12.01 -0.32
N PRO A 131 -3.22 12.49 -1.18
CA PRO A 131 -2.73 13.87 -1.26
C PRO A 131 -3.56 14.82 -2.13
N ILE A 132 -4.53 14.33 -2.92
CA ILE A 132 -5.25 15.15 -3.92
C ILE A 132 -6.10 16.25 -3.26
N ASN A 133 -6.92 15.88 -2.28
CA ASN A 133 -7.77 16.79 -1.49
C ASN A 133 -8.60 17.74 -2.37
N LYS A 134 -9.27 17.21 -3.39
CA LYS A 134 -9.88 17.98 -4.48
C LYS A 134 -10.84 19.08 -4.00
N ASN A 135 -11.74 18.80 -3.07
CA ASN A 135 -12.66 19.80 -2.50
C ASN A 135 -12.15 20.45 -1.19
N GLY A 136 -10.89 20.23 -0.81
CA GLY A 136 -10.28 20.91 0.33
C GLY A 136 -10.78 20.46 1.70
N TYR A 137 -11.39 19.28 1.81
CA TYR A 137 -11.93 18.75 3.07
C TYR A 137 -10.88 18.62 4.17
N LEU A 138 -9.61 18.49 3.77
CA LEU A 138 -8.48 18.25 4.65
C LEU A 138 -7.63 19.51 4.91
N ASN A 139 -8.02 20.71 4.42
CA ASN A 139 -7.16 21.90 4.40
C ASN A 139 -6.60 22.32 5.77
N GLU A 140 -7.37 22.14 6.84
CA GLU A 140 -7.01 22.56 8.20
C GLU A 140 -6.11 21.55 8.93
N LEU A 141 -5.86 20.39 8.32
CA LEU A 141 -5.15 19.27 8.92
C LEU A 141 -3.66 19.26 8.55
N SER A 142 -2.83 18.83 9.50
CA SER A 142 -1.42 18.48 9.26
C SER A 142 -1.29 17.28 8.33
N GLU A 143 -0.14 17.08 7.68
CA GLU A 143 0.06 15.93 6.78
C GLU A 143 -0.28 14.59 7.44
N GLN A 144 0.15 14.39 8.69
CA GLN A 144 -0.17 13.23 9.50
C GLN A 144 -1.69 13.01 9.62
N GLU A 145 -2.41 14.05 10.08
CA GLU A 145 -3.86 13.98 10.27
C GLU A 145 -4.60 13.75 8.95
N LYS A 146 -4.08 14.28 7.84
CA LYS A 146 -4.61 14.04 6.48
C LYS A 146 -4.49 12.58 6.07
N ILE A 147 -3.32 11.97 6.29
CA ILE A 147 -3.06 10.56 5.99
C ILE A 147 -3.95 9.68 6.86
N GLU A 148 -4.03 9.95 8.16
CA GLU A 148 -4.85 9.19 9.11
C GLU A 148 -6.33 9.20 8.72
N VAL A 149 -6.92 10.39 8.51
CA VAL A 149 -8.33 10.54 8.12
C VAL A 149 -8.63 9.84 6.80
N THR A 150 -7.70 9.88 5.84
CA THR A 150 -7.86 9.20 4.54
C THR A 150 -7.79 7.69 4.69
N GLN A 151 -6.81 7.18 5.46
CA GLN A 151 -6.67 5.75 5.76
C GLN A 151 -7.90 5.19 6.46
N ASP A 152 -8.46 5.93 7.40
CA ASP A 152 -9.67 5.54 8.12
C ASP A 152 -10.89 5.48 7.22
N ALA A 153 -11.00 6.42 6.27
CA ALA A 153 -12.06 6.39 5.28
C ALA A 153 -11.93 5.19 4.32
N VAL A 154 -10.70 4.76 3.99
CA VAL A 154 -10.49 3.50 3.24
C VAL A 154 -11.02 2.31 4.05
N TRP A 155 -10.60 2.17 5.30
CA TRP A 155 -11.05 1.06 6.15
C TRP A 155 -12.54 1.08 6.44
N TYR A 156 -13.19 2.25 6.52
CA TYR A 156 -14.64 2.33 6.64
C TYR A 156 -15.37 1.54 5.56
N PHE A 157 -14.86 1.60 4.32
CA PHE A 157 -15.46 0.89 3.19
C PHE A 157 -14.98 -0.56 3.08
N THR A 158 -13.77 -0.89 3.52
CA THR A 158 -13.20 -2.23 3.32
C THR A 158 -13.38 -3.18 4.50
N GLU A 159 -13.46 -2.66 5.73
CA GLU A 159 -13.40 -3.47 6.95
C GLU A 159 -14.71 -3.45 7.73
N ALA A 160 -15.18 -4.64 8.14
CA ALA A 160 -16.44 -4.80 8.85
C ALA A 160 -16.45 -4.14 10.25
N THR A 161 -15.27 -4.02 10.87
CA THR A 161 -15.11 -3.48 12.23
C THR A 161 -14.90 -1.97 12.28
N ALA A 162 -14.75 -1.31 11.13
CA ALA A 162 -14.48 0.12 11.06
C ALA A 162 -15.72 0.95 11.48
N PRO A 163 -15.61 1.85 12.47
CA PRO A 163 -16.77 2.57 13.00
C PRO A 163 -17.26 3.69 12.07
N VAL A 164 -18.57 3.88 11.98
CA VAL A 164 -19.17 5.06 11.30
C VAL A 164 -18.81 6.35 12.03
N ASP A 165 -18.83 6.33 13.37
CA ASP A 165 -18.44 7.47 14.19
C ASP A 165 -17.05 7.23 14.78
N LYS A 166 -16.03 7.75 14.11
CA LYS A 166 -14.65 7.68 14.57
C LYS A 166 -14.33 8.86 15.49
N ASN A 167 -13.89 8.55 16.69
CA ASN A 167 -13.41 9.53 17.65
C ASN A 167 -11.91 9.79 17.42
N TYR A 168 -11.59 11.04 17.13
CA TYR A 168 -10.22 11.53 17.05
C TYR A 168 -9.86 12.27 18.35
N SER A 169 -8.58 12.42 18.62
CA SER A 169 -8.06 13.15 19.77
C SER A 169 -7.09 14.26 19.32
N GLY A 170 -6.72 15.16 20.22
CA GLY A 170 -5.84 16.28 19.91
C GLY A 170 -6.57 17.52 19.40
N LYS A 171 -5.79 18.56 19.06
CA LYS A 171 -6.32 19.92 18.83
C LYS A 171 -7.32 19.98 17.67
N ASN A 172 -7.12 19.15 16.64
CA ASN A 172 -7.92 19.17 15.41
C ASN A 172 -8.96 18.05 15.37
N ALA A 173 -9.27 17.38 16.49
CA ALA A 173 -10.18 16.23 16.53
C ALA A 173 -11.53 16.47 15.83
N ILE A 174 -12.12 17.67 16.01
CA ILE A 174 -13.38 18.05 15.38
C ILE A 174 -13.23 18.18 13.85
N ALA A 175 -12.13 18.79 13.38
CA ALA A 175 -11.85 18.92 11.96
C ALA A 175 -11.58 17.57 11.30
N MET A 176 -10.83 16.67 11.97
CA MET A 176 -10.60 15.30 11.52
C MET A 176 -11.92 14.52 11.39
N LYS A 177 -12.78 14.58 12.43
CA LYS A 177 -14.11 13.95 12.41
C LYS A 177 -14.97 14.49 11.26
N THR A 178 -14.95 15.80 11.05
CA THR A 178 -15.72 16.44 9.97
C THR A 178 -15.22 16.01 8.59
N ALA A 179 -13.91 15.94 8.39
CA ALA A 179 -13.32 15.48 7.13
C ALA A 179 -13.61 13.99 6.89
N TYR A 180 -13.46 13.14 7.91
CA TYR A 180 -13.79 11.73 7.84
C TYR A 180 -15.25 11.50 7.39
N LEU A 181 -16.21 12.17 8.04
CA LEU A 181 -17.63 12.08 7.66
C LEU A 181 -17.89 12.52 6.22
N LYS A 182 -17.19 13.56 5.74
CA LYS A 182 -17.26 13.99 4.33
C LYS A 182 -16.68 12.94 3.38
N LEU A 183 -15.60 12.26 3.75
CA LEU A 183 -14.99 11.21 2.92
C LEU A 183 -15.88 9.97 2.83
N ILE A 184 -16.54 9.57 3.93
CA ILE A 184 -17.38 8.36 3.97
C ILE A 184 -18.83 8.55 3.50
N ASP A 185 -19.26 9.79 3.27
CA ASP A 185 -20.60 10.07 2.73
C ASP A 185 -20.78 9.47 1.33
N ASN A 186 -21.93 8.84 1.07
CA ASN A 186 -22.19 8.11 -0.19
C ASN A 186 -22.91 8.96 -1.26
N LYS A 187 -22.98 10.28 -1.11
CA LYS A 187 -23.64 11.14 -2.11
C LYS A 187 -22.74 11.36 -3.33
N ASP A 188 -23.38 11.52 -4.48
CA ASP A 188 -22.76 11.88 -5.75
C ASP A 188 -21.60 10.97 -6.22
N LEU A 189 -21.65 9.67 -5.88
CA LEU A 189 -20.58 8.72 -6.22
C LEU A 189 -20.30 8.59 -7.73
N ASP A 190 -21.29 8.88 -8.57
CA ASP A 190 -21.14 8.79 -10.03
C ASP A 190 -20.09 9.76 -10.59
N LYS A 191 -19.78 10.86 -9.87
CA LYS A 191 -18.71 11.82 -10.21
C LYS A 191 -17.32 11.18 -10.23
N TYR A 192 -17.14 10.03 -9.58
CA TYR A 192 -15.84 9.37 -9.40
C TYR A 192 -15.67 8.10 -10.23
N THR A 193 -16.62 7.78 -11.12
CA THR A 193 -16.60 6.57 -11.95
C THR A 193 -15.32 6.43 -12.78
N ASN A 194 -14.76 7.55 -13.25
CA ASN A 194 -13.57 7.58 -14.11
C ASN A 194 -12.26 7.80 -13.35
N THR A 195 -12.29 8.02 -12.02
CA THR A 195 -11.07 8.18 -11.21
C THR A 195 -10.26 6.88 -11.30
N LYS A 196 -8.97 6.98 -11.57
CA LYS A 196 -8.04 5.85 -11.59
C LYS A 196 -7.30 5.73 -10.27
N PHE A 197 -7.12 4.50 -9.83
CA PHE A 197 -6.22 4.12 -8.75
C PHE A 197 -5.80 2.67 -8.99
N ASN A 198 -4.76 2.21 -8.31
CA ASN A 198 -4.35 0.81 -8.39
C ASN A 198 -4.34 0.16 -7.02
N ILE A 199 -4.54 -1.15 -7.02
CA ILE A 199 -4.30 -2.04 -5.90
C ILE A 199 -3.02 -2.85 -6.11
N PHE A 200 -2.29 -3.02 -5.03
CA PHE A 200 -1.04 -3.76 -4.94
C PHE A 200 -1.22 -4.86 -3.90
N VAL A 201 -0.80 -6.07 -4.27
CA VAL A 201 -0.93 -7.24 -3.40
C VAL A 201 0.44 -7.77 -3.02
N PRO A 202 0.66 -8.12 -1.74
CA PRO A 202 1.96 -8.55 -1.27
C PRO A 202 2.30 -9.95 -1.78
N GLN A 203 3.60 -10.23 -1.89
CA GLN A 203 4.11 -11.58 -2.09
C GLN A 203 3.87 -12.45 -0.85
N ASP A 204 3.97 -11.84 0.33
CA ASP A 204 3.68 -12.43 1.61
C ASP A 204 2.26 -12.05 2.05
N GLU A 205 1.31 -12.98 1.87
CA GLU A 205 -0.12 -12.73 2.09
C GLU A 205 -0.49 -12.45 3.56
N SER A 206 0.44 -12.57 4.51
CA SER A 206 0.24 -12.11 5.89
C SER A 206 0.21 -10.58 6.01
N TYR A 207 0.69 -9.87 4.98
CA TYR A 207 0.68 -8.41 4.90
C TYR A 207 -0.58 -7.90 4.18
N GLN A 208 -0.89 -6.63 4.43
CA GLN A 208 -2.03 -5.94 3.80
C GLN A 208 -1.82 -5.70 2.31
N ALA A 209 -2.88 -5.88 1.52
CA ALA A 209 -2.99 -5.23 0.22
C ALA A 209 -3.04 -3.69 0.40
N VAL A 210 -2.57 -2.96 -0.60
CA VAL A 210 -2.42 -1.50 -0.54
C VAL A 210 -2.98 -0.87 -1.80
N ILE A 211 -3.74 0.21 -1.68
CA ILE A 211 -4.16 1.04 -2.81
C ILE A 211 -3.26 2.27 -2.94
N SER A 212 -3.10 2.75 -4.17
CA SER A 212 -2.37 3.99 -4.49
C SER A 212 -3.33 5.11 -4.86
N VAL A 213 -2.84 6.34 -4.79
CA VAL A 213 -3.50 7.50 -5.39
C VAL A 213 -2.83 7.83 -6.73
N GLU A 214 -3.56 7.72 -7.85
CA GLU A 214 -3.10 8.14 -9.18
C GLU A 214 -3.87 9.41 -9.66
N PRO A 215 -3.25 10.30 -10.45
CA PRO A 215 -1.85 10.26 -10.88
C PRO A 215 -0.91 10.80 -9.80
N VAL A 216 0.34 10.37 -9.90
CA VAL A 216 1.51 10.83 -9.13
C VAL A 216 1.44 12.34 -8.90
N VAL A 217 1.28 12.77 -7.66
CA VAL A 217 1.71 14.13 -7.30
C VAL A 217 3.23 14.05 -7.22
N GLU A 218 3.91 14.27 -8.35
CA GLU A 218 5.36 14.42 -8.37
C GLU A 218 5.71 15.62 -7.50
N ASN A 219 6.42 15.34 -6.40
CA ASN A 219 6.74 16.27 -5.32
C ASN A 219 5.49 16.70 -4.51
N ILE A 220 5.28 16.03 -3.38
CA ILE A 220 4.64 16.70 -2.24
C ILE A 220 5.64 17.75 -1.78
N PRO A 221 5.40 19.06 -1.96
CA PRO A 221 6.24 20.05 -1.31
C PRO A 221 6.07 19.82 0.18
N ALA A 222 7.14 19.46 0.89
CA ALA A 222 7.20 19.68 2.32
C ALA A 222 6.87 21.17 2.49
N THR A 223 5.66 21.48 2.92
CA THR A 223 5.20 22.87 2.98
C THR A 223 6.19 23.59 3.89
N PRO A 224 7.01 24.53 3.39
CA PRO A 224 7.88 25.27 4.28
C PRO A 224 6.94 26.04 5.19
N LEU A 225 7.03 25.80 6.49
CA LEU A 225 6.36 26.62 7.49
C LEU A 225 6.62 28.08 7.11
N LYS A 226 5.57 28.82 6.77
CA LYS A 226 5.67 30.28 6.66
C LYS A 226 6.31 30.75 7.97
N PRO A 227 7.46 31.43 7.95
CA PRO A 227 8.05 31.95 9.16
C PRO A 227 6.99 32.80 9.88
N ILE A 228 6.67 32.43 11.11
CA ILE A 228 5.87 33.27 11.99
C ILE A 228 6.65 34.59 12.08
N LEU A 229 6.04 35.66 11.57
CA LEU A 229 6.59 37.01 11.66
C LEU A 229 6.86 37.28 13.15
N LYS A 230 8.14 37.30 13.54
CA LYS A 230 8.55 37.75 14.88
C LYS A 230 8.01 39.16 15.03
N LYS A 231 6.96 39.29 15.83
CA LYS A 231 6.44 40.57 16.31
C LYS A 231 7.63 41.31 16.92
N ILE A 232 7.99 42.42 16.29
CA ILE A 232 9.13 43.24 16.70
C ILE A 232 8.85 43.73 18.12
N LEU A 233 9.54 43.16 19.10
CA LEU A 233 9.74 43.77 20.41
C LEU A 233 10.74 44.92 20.21
N VAL A 234 10.24 46.09 19.80
CA VAL A 234 11.00 47.32 19.98
C VAL A 234 11.04 47.58 21.48
N GLN A 235 12.17 47.29 22.09
CA GLN A 235 12.52 47.87 23.38
C GLN A 235 12.48 49.38 23.26
N ARG A 236 11.58 50.02 24.01
CA ARG A 236 11.72 51.42 24.38
C ARG A 236 12.98 51.51 25.25
N LYS A 237 14.09 51.95 24.64
CA LYS A 237 15.21 52.53 25.37
C LYS A 237 15.00 54.04 25.43
N PHE A 238 14.99 54.51 26.67
CA PHE A 238 15.23 55.85 27.19
C PHE A 238 15.72 56.92 26.20
N GLY A 239 14.99 58.04 26.22
CA GLY A 239 15.37 59.40 25.85
C GLY A 239 14.43 60.34 26.57
#